data_AF-A0A396Z5R1-F1
#
_entry.id   AF-A0A396Z5R1-F1
#
_cell.length_a   1.000
_cell.length_b   1.000
_cell.length_c   1.000
_cell.angle_alpha   90.00
_cell.angle_beta   90.00
_cell.angle_gamma   90.00
#
_symmetry.space_group_name_H-M   'P 1'
#
loop_
_entity.id
_entity.type
_entity.pdbx_description
1 polymer ?
#
loop_
_entity_poly.entity_id
_entity_poly.type
_entity_poly.pdbx_seq_one_letter_code
_entity_poly.pdbx_strand_id
1 'polypeptide(L)'
;MLCFKVDPLLLKNLYTSLLENRFDRIGTRHETIYDRGGESVQVGAGRETYNKSDSGMTLIQPYWKSNWKNVLEEIKKTKHLSVDDSLKIRLFLSWKNFQEPLSLNISSENRTISYNYHVRPSRFDEIGFYFLPGKYKLWLEFHEDKAKFHKFPIEFELDRDSKQISFQCDPQGCVRL
;
A
#
# COMPACT_ATOMS: atom_id res chain seq x y z
N MET A 1 4.37 -6.20 -3.70
CA MET A 1 3.76 -5.41 -2.61
C MET A 1 3.35 -6.36 -1.49
N LEU A 2 3.54 -5.97 -0.21
CA LEU A 2 3.25 -6.85 0.93
C LEU A 2 2.33 -6.15 1.94
N CYS A 3 1.20 -6.79 2.25
CA CYS A 3 0.18 -6.26 3.16
C CYS A 3 0.22 -7.04 4.48
N PHE A 4 0.36 -6.34 5.61
CA PHE A 4 0.55 -6.98 6.91
C PHE A 4 -0.17 -6.24 8.02
N LYS A 5 -0.70 -7.00 8.99
CA LYS A 5 -1.13 -6.48 10.29
C LYS A 5 0.12 -6.24 11.13
N VAL A 6 0.15 -5.13 11.87
CA VAL A 6 1.25 -4.82 12.80
C VAL A 6 0.68 -5.07 14.18
N ASP A 7 1.47 -5.74 15.01
CA ASP A 7 1.13 -5.95 16.42
C ASP A 7 0.76 -4.62 17.11
N PRO A 8 -0.29 -4.56 17.93
CA PRO A 8 -0.72 -3.31 18.58
C PRO A 8 0.38 -2.61 19.39
N LEU A 9 1.29 -3.37 20.02
CA LEU A 9 2.41 -2.82 20.78
C LEU A 9 3.45 -2.19 19.84
N LEU A 10 3.77 -2.86 18.74
CA LEU A 10 4.65 -2.30 17.70
C LEU A 10 4.06 -1.02 17.09
N LEU A 11 2.75 -1.02 16.83
CA LEU A 11 2.06 0.16 16.30
C LEU A 11 2.05 1.32 17.31
N LYS A 12 1.87 1.03 18.61
CA LYS A 12 1.97 2.01 19.68
C LYS A 12 3.38 2.59 19.78
N ASN A 13 4.41 1.76 19.71
CA ASN A 13 5.81 2.20 19.74
C ASN A 13 6.14 3.09 18.54
N LEU A 14 5.68 2.71 17.33
CA LEU A 14 5.81 3.54 16.15
C LEU A 14 5.11 4.89 16.32
N TYR A 15 3.88 4.90 16.86
CA TYR A 15 3.14 6.13 17.15
C TYR A 15 3.90 7.04 18.14
N THR A 16 4.44 6.48 19.24
CA THR A 16 5.27 7.23 20.18
C THR A 16 6.50 7.83 19.51
N SER A 17 7.20 7.06 18.67
CA SER A 17 8.36 7.56 17.91
C SER A 17 8.00 8.70 16.95
N LEU A 18 6.85 8.65 16.29
CA LEU A 18 6.37 9.73 15.44
C LEU A 18 6.14 11.04 16.24
N LEU A 19 5.60 10.93 17.45
CA LEU A 19 5.40 12.08 18.35
C LEU A 19 6.73 12.66 18.83
N GLU A 20 7.65 11.81 19.31
CA GLU A 20 8.98 12.22 19.78
C GLU A 20 9.79 12.92 18.67
N ASN A 21 9.65 12.45 17.44
CA ASN A 21 10.29 13.05 16.28
C ASN A 21 9.50 14.23 15.69
N ARG A 22 8.39 14.66 16.31
CA ARG A 22 7.58 15.81 15.89
C ARG A 22 7.18 15.73 14.40
N PHE A 23 6.75 14.54 13.97
CA PHE A 23 6.47 14.24 12.57
C PHE A 23 5.50 15.25 11.92
N ASP A 24 4.46 15.67 12.64
CA ASP A 24 3.49 16.68 12.23
C ASP A 24 4.15 18.01 11.81
N ARG A 25 5.23 18.39 12.49
CA ARG A 25 5.93 19.67 12.32
C ARG A 25 7.09 19.64 11.33
N ILE A 26 7.49 18.47 10.84
CA ILE A 26 8.60 18.36 9.89
C ILE A 26 8.34 19.28 8.69
N GLY A 27 9.23 20.25 8.52
CA GLY A 27 9.17 21.25 7.46
C GLY A 27 9.78 20.72 6.17
N THR A 28 9.12 21.00 5.06
CA THR A 28 9.65 20.72 3.71
C THR A 28 10.00 22.02 2.99
N ARG A 29 10.84 21.92 1.97
CA ARG A 29 11.12 22.99 1.00
C ARG A 29 11.05 22.41 -0.40
N HIS A 30 10.74 23.26 -1.37
CA HIS A 30 10.67 22.86 -2.76
C HIS A 30 11.88 23.37 -3.52
N GLU A 31 12.50 22.51 -4.31
CA GLU A 31 13.61 22.86 -5.22
C GLU A 31 13.38 22.19 -6.58
N THR A 32 13.73 22.88 -7.66
CA THR A 32 13.65 22.31 -9.01
C THR A 32 14.82 21.35 -9.23
N ILE A 33 14.54 20.05 -9.07
CA ILE A 33 15.49 18.96 -9.27
C ILE A 33 14.82 17.95 -10.20
N TYR A 34 15.51 17.58 -11.28
CA TYR A 34 15.07 16.52 -12.19
C TYR A 34 15.64 15.17 -11.74
N ASP A 35 14.83 14.11 -11.83
CA ASP A 35 15.21 12.71 -11.58
C ASP A 35 15.73 12.36 -10.17
N ARG A 36 14.95 12.70 -9.13
CA ARG A 36 15.26 12.33 -7.74
C ARG A 36 14.26 11.33 -7.15
N GLY A 37 14.74 10.15 -6.80
CA GLY A 37 14.01 9.21 -5.95
C GLY A 37 13.88 9.71 -4.50
N GLY A 38 13.03 9.06 -3.71
CA GLY A 38 12.86 9.45 -2.31
C GLY A 38 11.80 8.66 -1.56
N GLU A 39 11.58 9.04 -0.31
CA GLU A 39 10.61 8.39 0.57
C GLU A 39 9.49 9.39 0.90
N SER A 40 8.25 8.89 0.95
CA SER A 40 7.08 9.65 1.40
C SER A 40 6.38 8.86 2.47
N VAL A 41 5.99 9.55 3.53
CA VAL A 41 5.29 8.98 4.68
C VAL A 41 3.96 9.70 4.84
N GLN A 42 2.89 8.92 4.88
CA GLN A 42 1.53 9.38 5.16
C GLN A 42 1.04 8.67 6.42
N VAL A 43 0.53 9.44 7.38
CA VAL A 43 -0.01 8.94 8.64
C VAL A 43 -1.44 9.46 8.80
N GLY A 44 -2.41 8.56 8.83
CA GLY A 44 -3.80 8.87 9.18
C GLY A 44 -4.07 8.56 10.65
N ALA A 45 -4.62 9.51 11.39
CA ALA A 45 -5.04 9.33 12.79
C ALA A 45 -6.39 10.01 13.02
N GLY A 46 -7.44 9.21 13.27
CA GLY A 46 -8.80 9.73 13.38
C GLY A 46 -9.26 10.40 12.07
N ARG A 47 -9.58 11.70 12.13
CA ARG A 47 -9.99 12.50 10.95
C ARG A 47 -8.83 13.28 10.31
N GLU A 48 -7.62 13.14 10.82
CA GLU A 48 -6.46 13.91 10.38
C GLU A 48 -5.51 13.04 9.56
N THR A 49 -4.86 13.65 8.58
CA THR A 49 -3.84 12.99 7.74
C THR A 49 -2.62 13.90 7.63
N TYR A 50 -1.47 13.35 8.00
CA TYR A 50 -0.18 14.03 8.00
C TYR A 50 0.69 13.43 6.90
N ASN A 51 1.16 14.26 5.98
CA ASN A 51 1.97 13.83 4.83
C ASN A 51 3.31 14.56 4.85
N LYS A 52 4.41 13.81 4.79
CA LYS A 52 5.78 14.34 4.66
C LYS A 52 6.51 13.58 3.58
N SER A 53 7.25 14.32 2.75
CA SER A 53 7.92 13.77 1.59
C SER A 53 9.33 14.33 1.48
N ASP A 54 10.28 13.45 1.24
CA ASP A 54 11.63 13.77 0.77
C ASP A 54 11.79 13.16 -0.63
N SER A 55 10.86 13.43 -1.55
CA SER A 55 10.87 12.84 -2.90
C SER A 55 10.56 13.86 -3.99
N GLY A 56 11.05 13.58 -5.20
CA GLY A 56 10.95 14.51 -6.33
C GLY A 56 11.55 15.88 -5.99
N MET A 57 10.76 16.93 -6.20
CA MET A 57 11.12 18.32 -5.94
C MET A 57 10.94 18.74 -4.47
N THR A 58 10.50 17.83 -3.58
CA THR A 58 10.30 18.13 -2.16
C THR A 58 11.48 17.61 -1.35
N LEU A 59 12.07 18.48 -0.53
CA LEU A 59 13.15 18.14 0.38
C LEU A 59 12.75 18.44 1.82
N ILE A 60 13.19 17.60 2.75
CA ILE A 60 13.14 17.93 4.17
C ILE A 60 14.10 19.07 4.46
N GLN A 61 13.63 20.11 5.15
CA GLN A 61 14.48 21.23 5.54
C GLN A 61 15.66 20.73 6.41
N PRO A 62 16.86 21.35 6.30
CA PRO A 62 18.06 20.86 6.98
C PRO A 62 17.89 20.63 8.49
N TYR A 63 17.16 21.52 9.18
CA TYR A 63 16.87 21.42 10.61
C TYR A 63 16.13 20.12 10.98
N TRP A 64 15.29 19.59 10.08
CA TRP A 64 14.43 18.43 10.32
C TRP A 64 15.02 17.10 9.83
N LYS A 65 16.21 17.09 9.22
CA LYS A 65 16.79 15.88 8.60
C LYS A 65 16.99 14.73 9.59
N SER A 66 17.40 15.02 10.83
CA SER A 66 17.58 13.98 11.85
C SER A 66 16.23 13.36 12.26
N ASN A 67 15.23 14.19 12.52
CA ASN A 67 13.87 13.75 12.85
C ASN A 67 13.29 12.88 11.74
N TRP A 68 13.44 13.30 10.49
CA TRP A 68 13.00 12.53 9.33
C TRP A 68 13.70 11.18 9.22
N LYS A 69 15.02 11.14 9.38
CA LYS A 69 15.79 9.89 9.36
C LYS A 69 15.29 8.92 10.44
N ASN A 70 15.10 9.39 11.67
CA ASN A 70 14.61 8.57 12.78
C ASN A 70 13.21 7.99 12.49
N VAL A 71 12.31 8.79 11.91
CA VAL A 71 10.97 8.33 11.51
C VAL A 71 11.08 7.19 10.48
N LEU A 72 11.92 7.36 9.45
CA LEU A 72 12.10 6.34 8.42
C LEU A 72 12.72 5.06 8.98
N GLU A 73 13.70 5.17 9.89
CA GLU A 73 14.31 4.03 10.55
C GLU A 73 13.30 3.26 11.41
N GLU A 74 12.46 3.95 12.19
CA GLU A 74 11.45 3.26 13.02
C GLU A 74 10.34 2.62 12.17
N ILE A 75 9.93 3.24 11.06
CA ILE A 75 9.00 2.63 10.10
C ILE A 75 9.62 1.37 9.48
N LYS A 76 10.88 1.44 9.05
CA LYS A 76 11.60 0.29 8.46
C LYS A 76 11.75 -0.84 9.47
N LYS A 77 12.14 -0.53 10.71
CA LYS A 77 12.24 -1.48 11.81
C LYS A 77 10.90 -2.11 12.16
N THR A 78 9.84 -1.30 12.30
CA THR A 78 8.48 -1.79 12.58
C THR A 78 7.99 -2.71 11.48
N LYS A 79 8.25 -2.35 10.21
CA LYS A 79 7.99 -3.21 9.07
C LYS A 79 8.74 -4.53 9.22
N HIS A 80 10.06 -4.49 9.35
CA HIS A 80 10.92 -5.69 9.49
C HIS A 80 10.39 -6.63 10.58
N LEU A 81 10.21 -6.13 11.80
CA LEU A 81 9.64 -6.87 12.94
C LEU A 81 8.25 -7.44 12.70
N SER A 82 7.45 -6.83 11.81
CA SER A 82 6.12 -7.31 11.48
C SER A 82 6.10 -8.31 10.32
N VAL A 83 7.23 -8.55 9.62
CA VAL A 83 7.24 -9.40 8.41
C VAL A 83 8.30 -10.49 8.36
N ASP A 84 9.43 -10.40 9.07
CA ASP A 84 10.59 -11.26 8.74
C ASP A 84 10.36 -12.75 8.95
N ASP A 85 9.63 -13.13 10.00
CA ASP A 85 9.29 -14.53 10.28
C ASP A 85 7.84 -14.88 9.89
N SER A 86 7.14 -13.97 9.23
CA SER A 86 5.74 -14.15 8.92
C SER A 86 5.55 -14.97 7.65
N LEU A 87 4.71 -16.00 7.74
CA LEU A 87 4.31 -16.80 6.59
C LEU A 87 3.55 -15.91 5.60
N LYS A 88 4.06 -15.83 4.37
CA LYS A 88 3.54 -14.99 3.29
C LYS A 88 2.71 -15.86 2.35
N ILE A 89 1.43 -15.53 2.23
CA ILE A 89 0.50 -16.23 1.37
C ILE A 89 0.41 -15.45 0.07
N ARG A 90 0.60 -16.15 -1.04
CA ARG A 90 0.57 -15.54 -2.36
C ARG A 90 -0.87 -15.47 -2.86
N LEU A 91 -1.28 -14.31 -3.35
CA LEU A 91 -2.51 -14.09 -4.09
C LEU A 91 -2.17 -13.85 -5.56
N PHE A 92 -2.85 -14.54 -6.46
CA PHE A 92 -2.79 -14.33 -7.90
C PHE A 92 -4.09 -13.75 -8.42
N LEU A 93 -3.98 -12.74 -9.28
CA LEU A 93 -5.08 -12.24 -10.11
C LEU A 93 -4.78 -12.57 -11.56
N SER A 94 -5.75 -13.16 -12.25
CA SER A 94 -5.75 -13.35 -13.69
C SER A 94 -7.01 -12.75 -14.31
N TRP A 95 -6.95 -12.44 -15.60
CA TRP A 95 -8.01 -11.70 -16.31
C TRP A 95 -8.70 -12.58 -17.34
N LYS A 96 -10.03 -12.54 -17.41
CA LYS A 96 -10.81 -13.27 -18.41
C LYS A 96 -11.39 -12.30 -19.44
N ASN A 97 -11.00 -12.48 -20.70
CA ASN A 97 -11.57 -11.77 -21.86
C ASN A 97 -11.57 -10.23 -21.74
N PHE A 98 -10.69 -9.65 -20.91
CA PHE A 98 -10.67 -8.21 -20.64
C PHE A 98 -9.24 -7.73 -20.36
N GLN A 99 -8.98 -6.43 -20.56
CA GLN A 99 -7.70 -5.80 -20.20
C GLN A 99 -7.66 -5.47 -18.69
N GLU A 100 -6.47 -5.39 -18.10
CA GLU A 100 -6.24 -5.15 -16.67
C GLU A 100 -7.09 -3.98 -16.08
N PRO A 101 -7.56 -4.05 -14.81
CA PRO A 101 -8.39 -3.00 -14.19
C PRO A 101 -7.61 -1.71 -13.88
N LEU A 102 -7.95 -0.57 -14.48
CA LEU A 102 -7.28 0.75 -14.38
C LEU A 102 -6.75 1.12 -12.98
N SER A 103 -7.44 0.75 -11.90
CA SER A 103 -6.91 0.89 -10.54
C SER A 103 -7.19 -0.32 -9.65
N LEU A 104 -6.28 -0.55 -8.71
CA LEU A 104 -6.34 -1.62 -7.72
C LEU A 104 -6.20 -1.02 -6.32
N ASN A 105 -7.20 -1.20 -5.46
CA ASN A 105 -7.13 -0.74 -4.08
C ASN A 105 -7.28 -1.92 -3.14
N ILE A 106 -6.28 -2.17 -2.29
CA ILE A 106 -6.29 -3.28 -1.35
C ILE A 106 -6.40 -2.72 0.06
N SER A 107 -7.44 -3.06 0.79
CA SER A 107 -7.58 -2.68 2.19
C SER A 107 -7.62 -3.89 3.12
N SER A 108 -7.23 -3.67 4.38
CA SER A 108 -7.30 -4.62 5.48
C SER A 108 -7.67 -3.86 6.75
N GLU A 109 -8.87 -4.12 7.29
CA GLU A 109 -9.43 -3.40 8.45
C GLU A 109 -9.29 -1.88 8.29
N ASN A 110 -8.35 -1.25 9.02
CA ASN A 110 -8.12 0.20 9.03
C ASN A 110 -6.99 0.67 8.09
N ARG A 111 -6.51 -0.19 7.19
CA ARG A 111 -5.36 0.08 6.32
C ARG A 111 -5.79 -0.01 4.87
N THR A 112 -5.51 1.01 4.09
CA THR A 112 -5.78 1.01 2.65
C THR A 112 -4.47 1.25 1.91
N ILE A 113 -4.13 0.33 1.03
CA ILE A 113 -3.05 0.49 0.07
C ILE A 113 -3.70 0.73 -1.29
N SER A 114 -3.50 1.93 -1.82
CA SER A 114 -3.94 2.30 -3.17
C SER A 114 -2.81 2.03 -4.15
N TYR A 115 -3.06 1.15 -5.11
CA TYR A 115 -2.18 0.91 -6.24
C TYR A 115 -2.87 1.42 -7.50
N ASN A 116 -2.57 2.68 -7.83
CA ASN A 116 -2.99 3.28 -9.09
C ASN A 116 -1.87 3.07 -10.09
N TYR A 117 -2.14 2.36 -11.18
CA TYR A 117 -1.24 2.31 -12.31
C TYR A 117 -1.90 3.02 -13.49
N HIS A 118 -1.10 3.61 -14.36
CA HIS A 118 -1.60 4.03 -15.66
C HIS A 118 -1.49 2.84 -16.60
N VAL A 119 -2.63 2.40 -17.13
CA VAL A 119 -2.72 1.30 -18.09
C VAL A 119 -1.77 1.61 -19.24
N ARG A 120 -0.61 0.94 -19.25
CA ARG A 120 0.15 0.76 -20.48
C ARG A 120 -0.49 -0.43 -21.20
N PRO A 121 -0.62 -0.43 -22.53
CA PRO A 121 -1.24 -1.52 -23.29
C PRO A 121 -0.54 -2.89 -23.18
N SER A 122 0.45 -3.04 -22.29
CA SER A 122 1.12 -4.31 -22.02
C SER A 122 0.17 -5.26 -21.33
N ARG A 123 -0.15 -6.37 -22.00
CA ARG A 123 -0.88 -7.51 -21.43
C ARG A 123 -0.06 -8.10 -20.29
N PHE A 124 -0.44 -7.84 -19.05
CA PHE A 124 -0.02 -8.65 -17.92
C PHE A 124 -1.08 -9.72 -17.71
N ASP A 125 -0.76 -10.98 -18.03
CA ASP A 125 -1.71 -12.08 -17.89
C ASP A 125 -1.98 -12.42 -16.41
N GLU A 126 -1.00 -12.15 -15.53
CA GLU A 126 -1.09 -12.44 -14.09
C GLU A 126 -0.40 -11.38 -13.23
N ILE A 127 -1.00 -11.07 -12.06
CA ILE A 127 -0.40 -10.22 -11.03
C ILE A 127 -0.34 -10.96 -9.70
N GLY A 128 0.84 -10.99 -9.10
CA GLY A 128 1.10 -11.63 -7.81
C GLY A 128 1.26 -10.63 -6.67
N PHE A 129 0.54 -10.87 -5.57
CA PHE A 129 0.65 -10.15 -4.31
C PHE A 129 1.02 -11.10 -3.17
N TYR A 130 1.66 -10.57 -2.14
CA TYR A 130 1.93 -11.32 -0.91
C TYR A 130 1.19 -10.69 0.25
N PHE A 131 0.53 -11.54 1.02
CA PHE A 131 -0.28 -11.17 2.16
C PHE A 131 0.15 -11.95 3.39
N LEU A 132 0.07 -11.33 4.55
CA LEU A 132 0.08 -12.08 5.80
C LEU A 132 -1.33 -12.63 6.10
N PRO A 133 -1.47 -13.53 7.08
CA PRO A 133 -2.78 -13.93 7.56
C PRO A 133 -3.60 -12.71 8.02
N GLY A 134 -4.88 -12.68 7.64
CA GLY A 134 -5.80 -11.60 7.95
C GLY A 134 -6.99 -11.51 7.00
N LYS A 135 -7.85 -10.52 7.27
CA LYS A 135 -9.02 -10.19 6.45
C LYS A 135 -8.69 -9.02 5.53
N TYR A 136 -9.02 -9.17 4.25
CA TYR A 136 -8.70 -8.22 3.20
C TYR A 136 -9.91 -7.94 2.34
N LYS A 137 -9.96 -6.71 1.81
CA LYS A 137 -10.93 -6.25 0.83
C LYS A 137 -10.18 -5.65 -0.36
N LEU A 138 -10.31 -6.28 -1.51
CA LEU A 138 -9.71 -5.86 -2.77
C LEU A 138 -10.75 -5.17 -3.64
N TRP A 139 -10.55 -3.91 -3.96
CA TRP A 139 -11.35 -3.15 -4.91
C TRP A 139 -10.65 -3.15 -6.26
N LEU A 140 -11.38 -3.62 -7.27
CA LEU A 140 -10.99 -3.57 -8.67
C LEU A 140 -11.84 -2.53 -9.38
N GLU A 141 -11.22 -1.78 -10.29
CA GLU A 141 -11.89 -0.81 -11.14
C GLU A 141 -11.52 -1.07 -12.61
N PHE A 142 -12.48 -1.54 -13.39
CA PHE A 142 -12.31 -1.80 -14.82
C PHE A 142 -12.86 -0.63 -15.63
N HIS A 143 -12.14 -0.24 -16.68
CA HIS A 143 -12.61 0.77 -17.63
C HIS A 143 -13.03 0.11 -18.93
N GLU A 144 -14.31 0.27 -19.28
CA GLU A 144 -14.86 -0.13 -20.58
C GLU A 144 -14.94 1.11 -21.49
N ASP A 145 -14.63 0.93 -22.78
CA ASP A 145 -14.63 2.02 -23.76
C ASP A 145 -15.90 2.86 -23.67
N LYS A 146 -15.74 4.19 -23.67
CA LYS A 146 -16.78 5.24 -23.54
C LYS A 146 -17.26 5.54 -22.11
N ALA A 147 -16.32 5.62 -21.15
CA ALA A 147 -16.53 6.17 -19.81
C ALA A 147 -17.40 5.33 -18.85
N LYS A 148 -17.54 4.03 -19.13
CA LYS A 148 -18.14 3.09 -18.16
C LYS A 148 -17.04 2.51 -17.28
N PHE A 149 -17.24 2.62 -15.97
CA PHE A 149 -16.35 2.02 -14.98
C PHE A 149 -17.12 0.95 -14.22
N HIS A 150 -16.52 -0.23 -14.11
CA HIS A 150 -17.05 -1.32 -13.29
C HIS A 150 -16.18 -1.43 -12.06
N LYS A 151 -16.78 -1.17 -10.88
CA LYS A 151 -16.09 -1.25 -9.61
C LYS A 151 -16.75 -2.27 -8.71
N PHE A 152 -15.97 -3.22 -8.22
CA PHE A 152 -16.48 -4.20 -7.28
C PHE A 152 -15.43 -4.63 -6.26
N PRO A 153 -15.85 -5.02 -5.05
CA PRO A 153 -14.98 -5.55 -4.03
C PRO A 153 -14.89 -7.08 -4.08
N ILE A 154 -13.73 -7.62 -3.69
CA ILE A 154 -13.52 -9.01 -3.31
C ILE A 154 -13.10 -9.02 -1.85
N GLU A 155 -13.82 -9.73 -1.01
CA GLU A 155 -13.45 -9.94 0.38
C GLU A 155 -12.88 -11.35 0.54
N PHE A 156 -11.72 -11.46 1.19
CA PHE A 156 -11.08 -12.74 1.43
C PHE A 156 -10.36 -12.76 2.77
N GLU A 157 -10.32 -13.94 3.37
CA GLU A 157 -9.62 -14.22 4.61
C GLU A 157 -8.49 -15.21 4.34
N LEU A 158 -7.36 -14.94 4.98
CA LEU A 158 -6.14 -15.72 4.89
C LEU A 158 -5.74 -16.18 6.29
N ASP A 159 -5.71 -17.48 6.49
CA ASP A 159 -5.23 -18.12 7.72
C ASP A 159 -3.78 -18.57 7.56
N ARG A 160 -3.11 -18.92 8.68
CA ARG A 160 -1.72 -19.40 8.66
C ARG A 160 -1.51 -20.64 7.79
N ASP A 161 -2.54 -21.47 7.65
CA ASP A 161 -2.51 -22.69 6.84
C ASP A 161 -3.03 -22.48 5.41
N SER A 162 -3.40 -21.24 5.06
CA SER A 162 -3.86 -20.94 3.71
C SER A 162 -2.74 -21.17 2.70
N LYS A 163 -3.05 -21.99 1.71
CA LYS A 163 -2.24 -22.09 0.49
C LYS A 163 -2.40 -20.81 -0.33
N GLN A 164 -1.70 -20.75 -1.47
CA GLN A 164 -1.93 -19.69 -2.43
C GLN A 164 -3.42 -19.56 -2.78
N ILE A 165 -3.86 -18.34 -3.03
CA ILE A 165 -5.22 -18.04 -3.48
C ILE A 165 -5.16 -17.40 -4.85
N SER A 166 -6.09 -17.80 -5.73
CA SER A 166 -6.13 -17.31 -7.09
C SER A 166 -7.54 -16.83 -7.41
N PHE A 167 -7.65 -15.68 -8.06
CA PHE A 167 -8.90 -15.16 -8.59
C PHE A 167 -8.77 -14.92 -10.09
N GLN A 168 -9.79 -15.37 -10.83
CA GLN A 168 -9.98 -14.96 -12.21
C GLN A 168 -11.06 -13.88 -12.26
N CYS A 169 -10.74 -12.75 -12.88
CA CYS A 169 -11.51 -11.52 -12.80
C CYS A 169 -11.90 -10.97 -14.17
N ASP A 170 -13.09 -10.39 -14.25
CA ASP A 170 -13.62 -9.62 -15.38
C ASP A 170 -14.51 -8.46 -14.87
N PRO A 171 -15.08 -7.60 -15.73
CA PRO A 171 -15.93 -6.50 -15.28
C PRO A 171 -17.22 -6.92 -14.54
N GLN A 172 -17.65 -8.18 -14.66
CA GLN A 172 -18.85 -8.70 -13.99
C GLN A 172 -18.54 -9.22 -12.59
N GLY A 173 -17.29 -9.57 -12.31
CA GLY A 173 -16.84 -9.98 -10.98
C GLY A 173 -15.57 -10.82 -11.01
N CYS A 174 -15.25 -11.43 -9.88
CA CYS A 174 -14.16 -12.41 -9.78
C CYS A 174 -14.65 -13.72 -9.20
N VAL A 175 -14.07 -14.80 -9.71
CA VAL A 175 -14.29 -16.17 -9.24
C VAL A 175 -12.99 -16.68 -8.63
N ARG A 176 -13.07 -17.26 -7.43
CA ARG A 176 -11.94 -17.93 -6.80
C ARG A 176 -11.68 -19.26 -7.51
N LEU A 177 -10.42 -19.51 -7.85
CA LEU A 177 -9.93 -20.76 -8.46
C LEU A 177 -9.41 -21.73 -7.39
#